data_AF-A0A521HCY4-F1
#
_entry.id   AF-A0A521HCY4-F1
#
_cell.length_a   1.000
_cell.length_b   1.000
_cell.length_c   1.000
_cell.angle_alpha   90.00
_cell.angle_beta   90.00
_cell.angle_gamma   90.00
#
_symmetry.space_group_name_H-M   'P 1'
#
loop_
_entity.id
_entity.type
_entity.pdbx_description
1 polymer ?
#
loop_
_entity_poly.entity_id
_entity_poly.type
_entity_poly.pdbx_seq_one_letter_code
_entity_poly.pdbx_strand_id
1 'polypeptide(L)'
;MLIGSLFVGLAVVLFRAAALLTGGTTGLAFLLHYAAGWPLGALLFVLNLPFYVFGLRAMGRRFTVKTFCAVGVLSLYTELLPQVISFDRLDPVFAAVMGGLLAGTGILILIRHGASLGGIGVLAIYLQQSRGWRAGTVQMIADCAILGFALLFVAPDRVAMSVLGALALNLVIMINHRPDRYFGV
;
A
#
# COMPACT_ATOMS: atom_id res chain seq x y z
N MET A 1 -9.43 9.34 -7.03
CA MET A 1 -8.77 9.44 -5.71
C MET A 1 -9.59 8.79 -4.63
N LEU A 2 -10.78 9.32 -4.30
CA LEU A 2 -11.66 8.73 -3.29
C LEU A 2 -11.92 7.24 -3.51
N ILE A 3 -12.30 6.83 -4.72
CA ILE A 3 -12.55 5.41 -5.07
C ILE A 3 -11.27 4.56 -4.92
N GLY A 4 -10.12 5.05 -5.40
CA GLY A 4 -8.86 4.31 -5.28
C GLY A 4 -8.44 4.13 -3.82
N SER A 5 -8.53 5.19 -3.02
CA SER A 5 -8.28 5.14 -1.58
C SER A 5 -9.29 4.27 -0.84
N LEU A 6 -10.56 4.21 -1.28
CA LEU A 6 -11.58 3.34 -0.70
C LEU A 6 -11.26 1.85 -0.95
N PHE A 7 -10.87 1.50 -2.18
CA PHE A 7 -10.45 0.13 -2.50
C PHE A 7 -9.26 -0.31 -1.65
N VAL A 8 -8.25 0.56 -1.49
CA VAL A 8 -7.12 0.26 -0.60
C VAL A 8 -7.52 0.28 0.87
N GLY A 9 -8.44 1.14 1.28
CA GLY A 9 -9.01 1.13 2.64
C GLY A 9 -9.70 -0.19 2.97
N LEU A 10 -10.50 -0.73 2.05
CA LEU A 10 -11.14 -2.04 2.18
C LEU A 10 -10.11 -3.17 2.24
N ALA A 11 -9.04 -3.08 1.42
CA ALA A 11 -7.94 -4.02 1.52
C ALA A 11 -7.27 -3.99 2.89
N VAL A 12 -7.00 -2.80 3.42
CA VAL A 12 -6.41 -2.62 4.77
C VAL A 12 -7.32 -3.21 5.84
N VAL A 13 -8.64 -3.06 5.73
CA VAL A 13 -9.60 -3.66 6.66
C VAL A 13 -9.55 -5.19 6.64
N LEU A 14 -9.49 -5.81 5.45
CA LEU A 14 -9.34 -7.26 5.31
C LEU A 14 -8.01 -7.76 5.89
N PHE A 15 -6.91 -7.07 5.57
CA PHE A 15 -5.59 -7.42 6.10
C PHE A 15 -5.54 -7.27 7.62
N ARG A 16 -6.11 -6.20 8.18
CA ARG A 16 -6.19 -5.99 9.63
C ARG A 16 -7.01 -7.08 10.30
N ALA A 17 -8.17 -7.43 9.75
CA ALA A 17 -9.05 -8.45 10.32
C ALA A 17 -8.41 -9.85 10.31
N ALA A 18 -7.58 -10.17 9.32
CA ALA A 18 -6.84 -11.43 9.24
C ALA A 18 -5.43 -11.35 9.87
N ALA A 19 -5.08 -10.24 10.54
CA ALA A 19 -3.76 -9.97 11.11
C ALA A 19 -2.59 -10.17 10.11
N LEU A 20 -2.85 -9.81 8.86
CA LEU A 20 -1.90 -9.85 7.75
C LEU A 20 -1.15 -8.54 7.63
N LEU A 21 -0.04 -8.61 6.90
CA LEU A 21 0.81 -7.48 6.57
C LEU A 21 0.78 -7.23 5.07
N THR A 22 0.96 -5.97 4.70
CA THR A 22 1.17 -5.56 3.31
C THR A 22 2.64 -5.25 3.07
N GLY A 23 3.01 -5.13 1.80
CA GLY A 23 4.29 -4.55 1.41
C GLY A 23 4.42 -3.04 1.70
N GLY A 24 5.61 -2.50 1.49
CA GLY A 24 5.90 -1.08 1.54
C GLY A 24 5.71 -0.38 2.89
N THR A 25 5.52 0.94 2.86
CA THR A 25 5.29 1.74 4.08
C THR A 25 4.03 1.34 4.84
N THR A 26 3.00 0.86 4.14
CA THR A 26 1.79 0.32 4.78
C THR A 26 2.12 -0.92 5.62
N GLY A 27 3.04 -1.78 5.17
CA GLY A 27 3.53 -2.91 5.96
C GLY A 27 4.23 -2.51 7.25
N LEU A 28 5.08 -1.48 7.17
CA LEU A 28 5.73 -0.90 8.35
C LEU A 28 4.70 -0.29 9.32
N ALA A 29 3.66 0.36 8.79
CA ALA A 29 2.56 0.85 9.62
C ALA A 29 1.82 -0.30 10.33
N PHE A 30 1.57 -1.41 9.64
CA PHE A 30 0.97 -2.60 10.25
C PHE A 30 1.86 -3.20 11.35
N LEU A 31 3.17 -3.32 11.13
CA LEU A 31 4.11 -3.80 12.14
C LEU A 31 4.06 -2.94 13.41
N LEU A 32 4.13 -1.62 13.26
CA LEU A 32 4.05 -0.70 14.39
C LEU A 32 2.67 -0.72 15.06
N HIS A 33 1.59 -0.88 14.28
CA HIS A 33 0.24 -1.03 14.83
C HIS A 33 0.13 -2.30 15.69
N TYR A 34 0.62 -3.44 15.19
CA TYR A 34 0.57 -4.70 15.92
C TYR A 34 1.53 -4.75 17.12
N ALA A 35 2.68 -4.07 17.04
CA ALA A 35 3.67 -4.06 18.13
C ALA A 35 3.38 -3.02 19.22
N ALA A 36 2.94 -1.80 18.85
CA ALA A 36 2.77 -0.67 19.77
C ALA A 36 1.32 -0.26 20.02
N GLY A 37 0.35 -0.82 19.28
CA GLY A 37 -1.09 -0.52 19.45
C GLY A 37 -1.52 0.86 18.96
N TRP A 38 -0.65 1.61 18.27
CA TRP A 38 -0.97 2.95 17.77
C TRP A 38 -1.97 2.92 16.61
N PRO A 39 -2.82 3.95 16.44
CA PRO A 39 -3.81 3.98 15.36
C PRO A 39 -3.14 3.89 13.98
N LEU A 40 -3.62 2.95 13.16
CA LEU A 40 -3.03 2.62 11.87
C LEU A 40 -3.07 3.80 10.91
N GLY A 41 -4.16 4.57 10.91
CA GLY A 41 -4.29 5.77 10.07
C GLY A 41 -3.24 6.83 10.42
N ALA A 42 -2.95 7.04 11.71
CA ALA A 42 -1.92 7.98 12.13
C ALA A 42 -0.53 7.50 11.72
N LEU A 43 -0.23 6.20 11.88
CA LEU A 43 1.03 5.61 11.45
C LEU A 43 1.23 5.75 9.95
N LEU A 44 0.21 5.47 9.14
CA LEU A 44 0.26 5.65 7.69
C LEU A 44 0.58 7.10 7.32
N PHE A 45 -0.07 8.06 7.97
CA PHE A 45 0.16 9.47 7.68
C PHE A 45 1.57 9.93 8.08
N VAL A 46 2.01 9.59 9.30
CA VAL A 46 3.32 9.99 9.84
C VAL A 46 4.46 9.34 9.07
N LEU A 47 4.39 8.04 8.81
CA LEU A 47 5.44 7.34 8.04
C LEU A 47 5.56 7.85 6.60
N ASN A 48 4.52 8.48 6.06
CA ASN A 48 4.54 9.07 4.74
C ASN A 48 5.08 10.51 4.68
N LEU A 49 5.21 11.21 5.82
CA LEU A 49 5.80 12.56 5.90
C LEU A 49 7.16 12.70 5.18
N PRO A 50 8.17 11.85 5.43
CA PRO A 50 9.46 11.97 4.73
C PRO A 50 9.32 11.79 3.21
N PHE A 51 8.37 10.96 2.78
CA PHE A 51 8.10 10.72 1.36
C PHE A 51 7.36 11.89 0.69
N TYR A 52 6.59 12.69 1.43
CA TYR A 52 6.01 13.93 0.89
C TYR A 52 7.10 14.97 0.64
N VAL A 53 8.03 15.13 1.59
CA VAL A 53 9.18 16.03 1.42
C VAL A 53 10.04 15.60 0.24
N PHE A 54 10.30 14.29 0.12
CA PHE A 54 11.00 13.72 -1.04
C PHE A 54 10.22 13.96 -2.34
N GLY A 55 8.92 13.63 -2.36
CA GLY A 55 8.06 13.79 -3.53
C GLY A 55 7.97 15.24 -4.03
N LEU A 56 7.99 16.23 -3.11
CA LEU A 56 7.99 17.65 -3.47
C LEU A 56 9.19 18.03 -4.34
N ARG A 57 10.37 17.48 -4.02
CA ARG A 57 11.62 17.72 -4.77
C ARG A 57 11.72 16.84 -6.01
N ALA A 58 11.25 15.59 -5.93
CA ALA A 58 11.49 14.57 -6.94
C ALA A 58 10.41 14.48 -8.04
N MET A 59 9.13 14.69 -7.68
CA MET A 59 7.95 14.49 -8.55
C MET A 59 7.18 15.79 -8.81
N GLY A 60 7.50 16.86 -8.08
CA GLY A 60 6.85 18.15 -8.17
C GLY A 60 5.58 18.30 -7.33
N ARG A 61 5.17 19.56 -7.13
CA ARG A 61 4.09 19.95 -6.21
C ARG A 61 2.74 19.27 -6.50
N ARG A 62 2.36 19.15 -7.79
CA ARG A 62 1.05 18.61 -8.18
C ARG A 62 0.90 17.13 -7.78
N PHE A 63 1.95 16.33 -7.95
CA PHE A 63 1.95 14.92 -7.54
C PHE A 63 1.94 14.78 -6.02
N THR A 64 2.70 15.62 -5.30
CA THR A 64 2.74 15.51 -3.84
C THR A 64 1.44 15.90 -3.18
N VAL A 65 0.79 17.01 -3.58
CA VAL A 65 -0.50 17.39 -3.00
C VAL A 65 -1.55 16.29 -3.23
N LYS A 66 -1.58 15.74 -4.45
CA LYS A 66 -2.43 14.60 -4.80
C LYS A 66 -2.18 13.37 -3.92
N THR A 67 -0.91 13.03 -3.69
CA THR A 67 -0.48 11.90 -2.85
C THR A 67 -0.79 12.16 -1.38
N PHE A 68 -0.57 13.37 -0.88
CA PHE A 68 -0.92 13.79 0.47
C PHE A 68 -2.42 13.65 0.73
N CYS A 69 -3.26 14.17 -0.19
CA CYS A 69 -4.71 14.00 -0.08
C CYS A 69 -5.12 12.53 -0.17
N ALA A 70 -4.52 11.74 -1.06
CA ALA A 70 -4.84 10.31 -1.21
C ALA A 70 -4.51 9.50 0.05
N VAL A 71 -3.36 9.77 0.68
CA VAL A 71 -2.97 9.14 1.94
C VAL A 71 -3.79 9.67 3.12
N GLY A 72 -4.12 10.95 3.16
CA GLY A 72 -5.02 11.51 4.18
C GLY A 72 -6.40 10.85 4.14
N VAL A 73 -6.98 10.70 2.95
CA VAL A 73 -8.24 9.98 2.74
C VAL A 73 -8.11 8.50 3.10
N LEU A 74 -7.01 7.84 2.70
CA LEU A 74 -6.76 6.45 3.10
C LEU A 74 -6.68 6.32 4.63
N SER A 75 -5.93 7.20 5.29
CA SER A 75 -5.75 7.21 6.75
C SER A 75 -7.09 7.38 7.47
N LEU A 76 -7.97 8.22 6.94
CA LEU A 76 -9.34 8.36 7.44
C LEU A 76 -10.14 7.07 7.24
N TYR A 77 -10.10 6.47 6.05
CA TYR A 77 -10.79 5.20 5.79
C TYR A 77 -10.28 4.05 6.63
N THR A 78 -8.99 3.99 6.96
CA THR A 78 -8.44 2.93 7.82
C THR A 78 -8.94 2.98 9.26
N GLU A 79 -9.43 4.14 9.71
CA GLU A 79 -10.03 4.31 11.04
C GLU A 79 -11.57 4.24 10.99
N LEU A 80 -12.21 4.73 9.92
CA LEU A 80 -13.67 4.72 9.78
C LEU A 80 -14.23 3.36 9.34
N LEU A 81 -13.61 2.69 8.37
CA LEU A 81 -14.16 1.45 7.82
C LEU A 81 -14.31 0.33 8.86
N PRO A 82 -13.37 0.13 9.81
CA PRO A 82 -13.56 -0.84 10.90
C PRO A 82 -14.75 -0.54 11.82
N GLN A 83 -15.26 0.70 11.84
CA GLN A 83 -16.44 1.07 12.64
C GLN A 83 -17.76 0.73 11.93
N VAL A 84 -17.73 0.55 10.61
CA VAL A 84 -18.91 0.24 9.78
C VAL A 84 -18.88 -1.19 9.23
N ILE A 85 -17.72 -1.84 9.21
CA ILE A 85 -17.53 -3.20 8.72
C ILE A 85 -16.90 -4.05 9.84
N SER A 86 -17.63 -5.07 10.27
CA SER A 86 -17.14 -6.11 11.18
C SER A 86 -17.30 -7.47 10.54
N PHE A 87 -16.34 -8.36 10.77
CA PHE A 87 -16.40 -9.75 10.30
C PHE A 87 -16.58 -10.68 11.49
N ASP A 88 -17.63 -11.50 11.46
CA ASP A 88 -17.83 -12.58 12.43
C ASP A 88 -16.88 -13.76 12.15
N ARG A 89 -16.71 -14.08 10.87
CA ARG A 89 -15.71 -15.03 10.39
C ARG A 89 -15.10 -14.52 9.08
N LEU A 90 -13.77 -14.47 9.03
CA LEU A 90 -13.03 -14.14 7.83
C LEU A 90 -11.93 -15.19 7.62
N ASP A 91 -11.96 -15.86 6.48
CA ASP A 91 -10.91 -16.80 6.11
C ASP A 91 -9.61 -16.03 5.74
N PRO A 92 -8.46 -16.35 6.35
CA PRO A 92 -7.21 -15.63 6.08
C PRO A 92 -6.73 -15.72 4.64
N VAL A 93 -7.01 -16.82 3.93
CA VAL A 93 -6.62 -16.98 2.52
C VAL A 93 -7.48 -16.08 1.65
N PHE A 94 -8.80 -16.04 1.91
CA PHE A 94 -9.69 -15.10 1.23
C PHE A 94 -9.28 -13.65 1.50
N ALA A 95 -8.98 -13.30 2.76
CA ALA A 95 -8.53 -11.96 3.12
C ALA A 95 -7.23 -11.57 2.41
N ALA A 96 -6.27 -12.50 2.31
CA ALA A 96 -5.02 -12.28 1.59
C ALA A 96 -5.26 -12.00 0.11
N VAL A 97 -5.99 -12.89 -0.59
CA VAL A 97 -6.22 -12.76 -2.03
C VAL A 97 -7.07 -11.53 -2.34
N MET A 98 -8.22 -11.38 -1.69
CA MET A 98 -9.12 -10.26 -1.95
C MET A 98 -8.52 -8.93 -1.52
N GLY A 99 -7.85 -8.88 -0.36
CA GLY A 99 -7.11 -7.69 0.07
C GLY A 99 -6.04 -7.31 -0.95
N GLY A 100 -5.27 -8.29 -1.45
CA GLY A 100 -4.27 -8.07 -2.48
C GLY A 100 -4.85 -7.50 -3.78
N LEU A 101 -5.93 -8.11 -4.29
CA LEU A 101 -6.60 -7.66 -5.51
C LEU A 101 -7.19 -6.25 -5.36
N LEU A 102 -7.84 -5.96 -4.23
CA LEU A 102 -8.40 -4.63 -3.92
C LEU A 102 -7.31 -3.57 -3.76
N ALA A 103 -6.21 -3.90 -3.07
CA ALA A 103 -5.08 -3.00 -2.93
C ALA A 103 -4.43 -2.71 -4.30
N GLY A 104 -4.19 -3.74 -5.11
CA GLY A 104 -3.60 -3.60 -6.44
C GLY A 104 -4.45 -2.73 -7.36
N THR A 105 -5.77 -2.96 -7.39
CA THR A 105 -6.71 -2.15 -8.19
C THR A 105 -6.78 -0.71 -7.70
N GLY A 106 -6.87 -0.48 -6.39
CA GLY A 106 -6.87 0.85 -5.80
C GLY A 106 -5.59 1.63 -6.08
N ILE A 107 -4.43 0.98 -5.97
CA ILE A 107 -3.12 1.55 -6.34
C ILE A 107 -3.11 1.94 -7.82
N LEU A 108 -3.58 1.07 -8.71
CA LEU A 108 -3.59 1.34 -10.16
C LEU A 108 -4.49 2.55 -10.50
N ILE A 109 -5.64 2.67 -9.84
CA ILE A 109 -6.53 3.83 -9.99
C ILE A 109 -5.81 5.11 -9.55
N LEU A 110 -5.07 5.09 -8.45
CA LEU A 110 -4.34 6.25 -7.95
C LEU A 110 -3.18 6.65 -8.88
N ILE A 111 -2.39 5.67 -9.33
CA ILE A 111 -1.29 5.88 -10.29
C ILE A 111 -1.82 6.55 -11.55
N ARG A 112 -2.95 6.07 -12.10
CA ARG A 112 -3.59 6.66 -13.28
C ARG A 112 -3.96 8.14 -13.14
N HIS A 113 -4.19 8.61 -11.91
CA HIS A 113 -4.50 10.02 -11.63
C HIS A 113 -3.27 10.84 -11.23
N GLY A 114 -2.06 10.29 -11.36
CA GLY A 114 -0.81 10.92 -10.96
C GLY A 114 -0.73 11.09 -9.44
N ALA A 115 -1.15 10.07 -8.70
CA ALA A 115 -1.08 10.02 -7.24
C ALA A 115 -0.52 8.67 -6.79
N SER A 116 0.05 8.65 -5.60
CA SER A 116 0.49 7.43 -4.96
C SER A 116 -0.11 7.34 -3.55
N LEU A 117 0.12 6.21 -2.89
CA LEU A 117 -0.16 6.05 -1.45
C LEU A 117 1.07 6.37 -0.60
N GLY A 118 1.99 7.15 -1.17
CA GLY A 118 3.21 7.56 -0.51
C GLY A 118 4.23 6.43 -0.39
N GLY A 119 5.26 6.68 0.42
CA GLY A 119 6.18 5.64 0.83
C GLY A 119 7.16 5.19 -0.23
N ILE A 120 7.52 3.91 -0.12
CA ILE A 120 8.43 3.24 -1.05
C ILE A 120 7.86 3.27 -2.48
N GLY A 121 6.55 3.35 -2.65
CA GLY A 121 5.91 3.54 -3.96
C GLY A 121 6.34 4.83 -4.66
N VAL A 122 6.48 5.95 -3.92
CA VAL A 122 6.98 7.22 -4.50
C VAL A 122 8.43 7.09 -4.93
N LEU A 123 9.25 6.40 -4.13
CA LEU A 123 10.65 6.13 -4.46
C LEU A 123 10.77 5.21 -5.69
N ALA A 124 9.92 4.19 -5.79
CA ALA A 124 9.87 3.27 -6.92
C ALA A 124 9.49 3.99 -8.22
N ILE A 125 8.47 4.85 -8.19
CA ILE A 125 8.08 5.68 -9.34
C ILE A 125 9.21 6.64 -9.72
N TYR A 126 9.91 7.22 -8.74
CA TYR A 126 11.06 8.09 -9.00
C TYR A 126 12.23 7.38 -9.65
N LEU A 127 12.59 6.18 -9.16
CA LEU A 127 13.63 5.37 -9.78
C LEU A 127 13.24 4.90 -11.17
N GLN A 128 11.96 4.66 -11.41
CA GLN A 128 11.47 4.36 -12.75
C GLN A 128 11.66 5.53 -13.71
N GLN A 129 11.29 6.75 -13.31
CA GLN A 129 11.42 7.93 -14.17
C GLN A 129 12.87 8.40 -14.34
N SER A 130 13.70 8.32 -13.30
CA SER A 130 15.09 8.81 -13.33
C SER A 130 16.10 7.81 -13.86
N ARG A 131 15.92 6.50 -13.61
CA ARG A 131 16.90 5.45 -13.96
C ARG A 131 16.34 4.38 -14.91
N GLY A 132 15.08 4.47 -15.31
CA GLY A 132 14.44 3.47 -16.19
C GLY A 132 14.18 2.13 -15.50
N TRP A 133 14.26 2.07 -14.17
CA TRP A 133 14.04 0.84 -13.41
C TRP A 133 12.57 0.44 -13.41
N ARG A 134 12.28 -0.86 -13.37
CA ARG A 134 10.90 -1.33 -13.23
C ARG A 134 10.42 -1.04 -11.80
N ALA A 135 9.42 -0.16 -11.63
CA ALA A 135 8.89 0.18 -10.30
C ALA A 135 8.43 -1.05 -9.52
N GLY A 136 7.85 -2.05 -10.19
CA GLY A 136 7.48 -3.33 -9.57
C GLY A 136 8.66 -4.09 -8.95
N THR A 137 9.86 -4.01 -9.55
CA THR A 137 11.06 -4.66 -8.98
C THR A 137 11.53 -3.95 -7.72
N VAL A 138 11.55 -2.62 -7.71
CA VAL A 138 11.92 -1.84 -6.50
C VAL A 138 10.94 -2.10 -5.37
N GLN A 139 9.64 -2.13 -5.69
CA GLN A 139 8.60 -2.43 -4.72
C GLN A 139 8.73 -3.85 -4.17
N MET A 140 8.99 -4.83 -5.03
CA MET A 140 9.17 -6.22 -4.62
C MET A 140 10.40 -6.43 -3.72
N ILE A 141 11.53 -5.77 -4.00
CA ILE A 141 12.72 -5.80 -3.12
C ILE A 141 12.38 -5.25 -1.73
N ALA A 142 11.68 -4.13 -1.68
CA ALA A 142 11.27 -3.53 -0.42
C ALA A 142 10.27 -4.38 0.35
N ASP A 143 9.30 -4.96 -0.36
CA ASP A 143 8.31 -5.88 0.22
C ASP A 143 8.99 -7.11 0.82
N CYS A 144 9.96 -7.70 0.10
CA CYS A 144 10.77 -8.81 0.61
C CYS A 144 11.57 -8.41 1.86
N ALA A 145 12.15 -7.20 1.90
CA ALA A 145 12.89 -6.73 3.07
C ALA A 145 11.98 -6.54 4.29
N ILE A 146 10.79 -5.95 4.09
CA ILE A 146 9.81 -5.71 5.16
C ILE A 146 9.21 -7.04 5.66
N LEU A 147 8.83 -7.93 4.76
CA LEU A 147 8.31 -9.26 5.12
C LEU A 147 9.39 -10.13 5.79
N GLY A 148 10.64 -10.01 5.33
CA GLY A 148 11.79 -10.65 5.97
C GLY A 148 12.00 -10.17 7.41
N PHE A 149 11.87 -8.86 7.66
CA PHE A 149 11.91 -8.30 9.00
C PHE A 149 10.69 -8.72 9.84
N ALA A 150 9.51 -8.83 9.21
CA ALA A 150 8.28 -9.25 9.87
C ALA A 150 8.34 -10.70 10.39
N LEU A 151 9.11 -11.59 9.77
CA LEU A 151 9.33 -12.97 10.27
C LEU A 151 9.92 -13.03 11.68
N LEU A 152 10.58 -11.96 12.14
CA LEU A 152 11.12 -11.88 13.50
C LEU A 152 10.04 -11.59 14.56
N PHE A 153 8.88 -11.06 14.14
CA PHE A 153 7.83 -10.56 15.04
C PHE A 153 6.47 -11.23 14.81
N VAL A 154 6.27 -11.88 13.66
CA VAL A 154 4.98 -12.40 13.21
C VAL A 154 5.10 -13.89 12.89
N ALA A 155 4.07 -14.66 13.23
CA ALA A 155 4.04 -16.09 13.02
C ALA A 155 4.16 -16.45 11.51
N PRO A 156 4.87 -17.54 11.15
CA PRO A 156 5.22 -17.85 9.76
C PRO A 156 4.01 -18.07 8.85
N ASP A 157 2.91 -18.58 9.39
CA ASP A 157 1.62 -18.79 8.72
C ASP A 157 1.03 -17.46 8.23
N ARG A 158 1.02 -16.43 9.08
CA ARG A 158 0.54 -15.09 8.72
C ARG A 158 1.45 -14.41 7.71
N VAL A 159 2.76 -14.64 7.81
CA VAL A 159 3.71 -14.13 6.81
C VAL A 159 3.48 -14.80 5.46
N ALA A 160 3.26 -16.12 5.41
CA ALA A 160 2.94 -16.82 4.17
C ALA A 160 1.65 -16.29 3.51
N MET A 161 0.61 -16.02 4.30
CA MET A 161 -0.63 -15.39 3.82
C MET A 161 -0.40 -13.94 3.36
N SER A 162 0.46 -13.18 4.05
CA SER A 162 0.85 -11.83 3.65
C SER A 162 1.62 -11.83 2.32
N VAL A 163 2.48 -12.83 2.09
CA VAL A 163 3.14 -13.07 0.80
C VAL A 163 2.11 -13.37 -0.28
N LEU A 164 1.11 -14.22 -0.02
CA LEU A 164 0.02 -14.46 -0.97
C LEU A 164 -0.74 -13.18 -1.33
N GLY A 165 -1.03 -12.32 -0.35
CA GLY A 165 -1.67 -11.02 -0.60
C GLY A 165 -0.79 -10.07 -1.41
N ALA A 166 0.52 -10.03 -1.11
CA ALA A 166 1.49 -9.27 -1.89
C ALA A 166 1.61 -9.79 -3.33
N LEU A 167 1.58 -11.11 -3.55
CA LEU A 167 1.56 -11.71 -4.87
C LEU A 167 0.28 -11.34 -5.64
N ALA A 168 -0.89 -11.42 -5.02
CA ALA A 168 -2.16 -11.02 -5.64
C ALA A 168 -2.16 -9.53 -6.03
N LEU A 169 -1.66 -8.66 -5.15
CA LEU A 169 -1.47 -7.24 -5.43
C LEU A 169 -0.54 -7.02 -6.62
N ASN A 170 0.64 -7.65 -6.59
CA ASN A 170 1.65 -7.50 -7.64
C ASN A 170 1.17 -8.09 -8.96
N LEU A 171 0.36 -9.14 -8.95
CA LEU A 171 -0.26 -9.71 -10.15
C LEU A 171 -1.21 -8.70 -10.82
N VAL A 172 -2.04 -8.01 -10.03
CA VAL A 172 -2.90 -6.94 -10.57
C VAL A 172 -2.07 -5.84 -11.20
N ILE A 173 -1.01 -5.38 -10.52
CA ILE A 173 -0.11 -4.36 -11.06
C ILE A 173 0.56 -4.88 -12.33
N MET A 174 1.15 -6.06 -12.31
CA MET A 174 1.89 -6.63 -13.45
C MET A 174 1.01 -6.81 -14.70
N ILE A 175 -0.22 -7.32 -14.54
CA ILE A 175 -1.11 -7.57 -15.67
C ILE A 175 -1.69 -6.25 -16.22
N ASN A 176 -2.02 -5.31 -15.34
CA ASN A 176 -2.80 -4.13 -15.74
C ASN A 176 -1.96 -2.88 -15.93
N HIS A 177 -0.75 -2.80 -15.37
CA HIS A 177 0.12 -1.63 -15.48
C HIS A 177 0.90 -1.65 -16.80
N ARG A 178 0.39 -0.95 -17.81
CA ARG A 178 1.11 -0.68 -19.07
C ARG A 178 1.81 0.70 -19.09
N PRO A 179 3.14 0.78 -18.89
CA PRO A 179 3.85 2.06 -18.78
C PRO A 179 3.60 3.04 -19.94
N ASP A 180 3.33 2.54 -21.15
CA ASP A 180 3.18 3.34 -22.36
C ASP A 180 1.84 4.09 -22.51
N ARG A 181 0.83 3.81 -21.65
CA ARG A 181 -0.50 4.47 -21.74
C ARG A 181 -0.77 5.52 -20.66
N TYR A 182 0.18 5.78 -19.76
CA TYR A 182 -0.05 6.60 -18.56
C TYR A 182 0.57 7.99 -18.59
N PHE A 183 1.54 8.23 -19.45
CA PHE A 183 2.06 9.56 -19.75
C PHE A 183 1.47 9.96 -21.11
N GLY A 184 0.30 10.58 -21.09
CA GLY A 184 -0.25 11.21 -22.29
C GLY A 184 0.77 12.22 -22.81
N VAL A 185 1.09 12.09 -24.10
CA VAL A 185 1.89 13.03 -24.89
C VAL A 185 1.32 14.44 -24.75
#